data_AF-A0A1S3NM96-F1
#
_entry.id   AF-A0A1S3NM96-F1
#
_cell.length_a   1.000
_cell.length_b   1.000
_cell.length_c   1.000
_cell.angle_alpha   90.00
_cell.angle_beta   90.00
_cell.angle_gamma   90.00
#
_symmetry.space_group_name_H-M   'P 1'
#
loop_
_entity.id
_entity.type
_entity.pdbx_description
1 polymer ?
#
loop_
_entity_poly.entity_id
_entity_poly.type
_entity_poly.pdbx_seq_one_letter_code
_entity_poly.pdbx_strand_id
1 'polypeptide(L)'
;MAQIPGQENKEKTTALKGEQLDLLSRIDLDELMKKDEPPLNFPKTLEEFEYAFNEQGRLRHTTTGEAYVFNAREDLHRWNQKRYEALGEIITHYVYQLLETKCNLTKEIVPVDATEEEPRSFIYMSADAMSNPAKLLVLIQGCGVVRAGQWARRLIINQDLDSGTQIPFITRAQEEGYSVMVLNPNENHLEVERPAKPTALPSPEASDEPAEKRERKDDRESKKRRDFYEKYRNPQKESETEQIPIRENGSPEEHVLYAWDHFVSKAAARNVFVVAHSYGGLSLVELLIQREAQVKNRVCAVAMTDSIHNIWHQDASKSIQEWLQQHCRNWVSSPEPLDTPVEPMLSDCPRVSAGTERHELTSWRSFNSIFQFFSEALQSGEEETSNTVTTRSSHRTKPDHDHNHNDL
;
A
#
# COMPACT_ATOMS: atom_id res chain seq x y z
N MET A 1 -36.12 -45.68 58.76
CA MET A 1 -34.72 -45.20 58.73
C MET A 1 -34.51 -44.51 57.40
N ALA A 2 -34.62 -43.18 57.37
CA ALA A 2 -34.47 -42.40 56.14
C ALA A 2 -33.01 -41.93 56.04
N GLN A 3 -32.33 -42.32 54.96
CA GLN A 3 -30.96 -41.90 54.65
C GLN A 3 -30.95 -40.42 54.24
N ILE A 4 -29.99 -39.66 54.78
CA ILE A 4 -29.83 -38.21 54.57
C ILE A 4 -29.06 -37.99 53.24
N PRO A 5 -29.64 -37.29 52.24
CA PRO A 5 -29.02 -37.10 50.92
C PRO A 5 -28.05 -35.92 50.90
N GLY A 6 -26.96 -35.99 51.67
CA GLY A 6 -26.02 -34.87 51.83
C GLY A 6 -24.53 -35.23 51.94
N GLN A 7 -24.17 -36.50 52.12
CA GLN A 7 -22.77 -36.91 52.30
C GLN A 7 -22.06 -37.30 50.99
N GLU A 8 -22.73 -38.00 50.07
CA GLU A 8 -22.10 -38.44 48.80
C GLU A 8 -21.65 -37.28 47.87
N ASN A 9 -22.34 -36.13 47.92
CA ASN A 9 -21.98 -34.98 47.08
C ASN A 9 -20.75 -34.21 47.60
N LYS A 10 -20.46 -34.25 48.91
CA LYS A 10 -19.25 -33.61 49.46
C LYS A 10 -17.99 -34.41 49.15
N GLU A 11 -18.06 -35.74 49.19
CA GLU A 11 -16.94 -36.64 48.86
C GLU A 11 -16.59 -36.62 47.37
N LYS A 12 -17.59 -36.62 46.47
CA LYS A 12 -17.33 -36.47 45.02
C LYS A 12 -16.70 -35.12 44.66
N THR A 13 -17.09 -34.04 45.33
CA THR A 13 -16.56 -32.69 45.07
C THR A 13 -15.13 -32.52 45.61
N THR A 14 -14.77 -33.23 46.68
CA THR A 14 -13.41 -33.23 47.23
C THR A 14 -12.47 -34.15 46.43
N ALA A 15 -12.97 -35.29 45.93
CA ALA A 15 -12.23 -36.16 45.02
C ALA A 15 -11.93 -35.48 43.67
N LEU A 16 -12.93 -34.82 43.06
CA LEU A 16 -12.75 -34.04 41.82
C LEU A 16 -11.77 -32.85 42.00
N LYS A 17 -11.78 -32.19 43.16
CA LYS A 17 -10.79 -31.15 43.48
C LYS A 17 -9.40 -31.74 43.67
N GLY A 18 -9.27 -32.93 44.27
CA GLY A 18 -8.01 -33.65 44.43
C GLY A 18 -7.41 -34.09 43.09
N GLU A 19 -8.21 -34.63 42.17
CA GLU A 19 -7.78 -35.01 40.83
C GLU A 19 -7.42 -33.78 39.96
N GLN A 20 -8.15 -32.67 40.12
CA GLN A 20 -7.84 -31.43 39.41
C GLN A 20 -6.54 -30.77 39.93
N LEU A 21 -6.26 -30.86 41.23
CA LEU A 21 -5.00 -30.45 41.85
C LEU A 21 -3.83 -31.38 41.47
N ASP A 22 -4.05 -32.70 41.35
CA ASP A 22 -3.04 -33.66 40.87
C ASP A 22 -2.69 -33.41 39.40
N LEU A 23 -3.68 -33.13 38.54
CA LEU A 23 -3.47 -32.78 37.13
C LEU A 23 -2.70 -31.45 36.96
N LEU A 24 -2.95 -30.47 37.83
CA LEU A 24 -2.22 -29.19 37.85
C LEU A 24 -0.80 -29.33 38.40
N SER A 25 -0.57 -30.23 39.36
CA SER A 25 0.76 -30.52 39.91
C SER A 25 1.68 -31.29 38.96
N ARG A 26 1.11 -31.90 37.90
CA ARG A 26 1.82 -32.59 36.81
C ARG A 26 2.18 -31.69 35.64
N ILE A 27 1.65 -30.46 35.60
CA ILE A 27 2.09 -29.46 34.63
C ILE A 27 3.29 -28.77 35.27
N ASP A 28 4.48 -29.10 34.77
CA ASP A 28 5.69 -28.38 35.15
C ASP A 28 5.57 -26.95 34.59
N LEU A 29 5.06 -26.04 35.43
CA LEU A 29 4.95 -24.62 35.11
C LEU A 29 6.32 -24.03 34.78
N ASP A 30 7.42 -24.57 35.34
CA ASP A 30 8.76 -24.13 34.97
C ASP A 30 9.14 -24.63 33.58
N GLU A 31 8.76 -25.83 33.16
CA GLU A 31 8.98 -26.33 31.79
C GLU A 31 8.13 -25.57 30.74
N LEU A 32 6.93 -25.14 31.13
CA LEU A 32 6.05 -24.29 30.32
C LEU A 32 6.54 -22.83 30.24
N MET A 33 7.08 -22.30 31.34
CA MET A 33 7.69 -20.96 31.42
C MET A 33 9.12 -20.91 30.87
N LYS A 34 9.77 -22.06 30.65
CA LYS A 34 11.11 -22.18 30.02
C LYS A 34 11.12 -22.05 28.50
N LYS A 35 9.96 -22.06 27.82
CA LYS A 35 9.89 -21.61 26.42
C LYS A 35 9.85 -20.08 26.41
N ASP A 36 10.94 -19.46 26.87
CA ASP A 36 11.16 -18.03 26.64
C ASP A 36 10.94 -17.76 25.16
N GLU A 37 10.11 -16.76 24.83
CA GLU A 37 9.97 -16.34 23.45
C GLU A 37 11.37 -16.06 22.89
N PRO A 38 11.76 -16.67 21.75
CA PRO A 38 13.03 -16.36 21.16
C PRO A 38 13.16 -14.85 20.93
N PRO A 39 14.38 -14.29 21.06
CA PRO A 39 14.58 -12.87 20.93
C PRO A 39 14.05 -12.37 19.58
N LEU A 40 13.36 -11.23 19.62
CA LEU A 40 12.90 -10.52 18.42
C LEU A 40 14.04 -9.70 17.78
N ASN A 41 15.22 -10.31 17.69
CA ASN A 41 16.36 -9.75 16.99
C ASN A 41 16.55 -10.53 15.69
N PHE A 42 16.35 -9.85 14.58
CA PHE A 42 16.42 -10.43 13.25
C PHE A 42 17.59 -9.82 12.49
N PRO A 43 18.19 -10.56 11.54
CA PRO A 43 19.27 -10.03 10.72
C PRO A 43 18.84 -8.78 9.93
N LYS A 44 19.83 -7.99 9.48
CA LYS A 44 19.58 -6.68 8.84
C LYS A 44 19.90 -6.65 7.34
N THR A 45 20.41 -7.76 6.81
CA THR A 45 20.77 -7.90 5.40
C THR A 45 20.22 -9.22 4.86
N LEU A 46 20.06 -9.32 3.53
CA LEU A 46 19.56 -10.54 2.90
C LEU A 46 20.55 -11.70 3.12
N GLU A 47 21.84 -11.39 3.07
CA GLU A 47 22.95 -12.32 3.26
C GLU A 47 22.90 -12.94 4.65
N GLU A 48 22.74 -12.13 5.71
CA GLU A 48 22.60 -12.64 7.08
C GLU A 48 21.26 -13.36 7.31
N PHE A 49 20.22 -13.01 6.54
CA PHE A 49 18.97 -13.78 6.50
C PHE A 49 19.11 -15.12 5.76
N GLU A 50 20.25 -15.35 5.11
CA GLU A 50 20.57 -16.49 4.24
C GLU A 50 19.72 -16.57 2.97
N TYR A 51 19.18 -15.44 2.49
CA TYR A 51 18.42 -15.37 1.24
C TYR A 51 19.12 -14.48 0.20
N ALA A 52 18.85 -14.74 -1.07
CA ALA A 52 19.21 -13.86 -2.17
C ALA A 52 18.14 -13.94 -3.27
N PHE A 53 18.05 -12.90 -4.10
CA PHE A 53 17.26 -12.99 -5.32
C PHE A 53 18.08 -13.71 -6.40
N ASN A 54 17.51 -14.75 -7.00
CA ASN A 54 18.13 -15.46 -8.11
C ASN A 54 17.99 -14.69 -9.44
N GLU A 55 18.53 -15.24 -10.53
CA GLU A 55 18.46 -14.63 -11.87
C GLU A 55 17.03 -14.40 -12.38
N GLN A 56 16.05 -15.17 -11.89
CA GLN A 56 14.63 -15.00 -12.22
C GLN A 56 13.92 -14.02 -11.27
N GLY A 57 14.67 -13.29 -10.44
CA GLY A 57 14.13 -12.32 -9.50
C GLY A 57 13.34 -12.95 -8.34
N ARG A 58 13.57 -14.23 -8.01
CA ARG A 58 12.87 -14.93 -6.94
C ARG A 58 13.73 -15.03 -5.68
N LEU A 59 13.16 -14.68 -4.54
CA LEU A 59 13.84 -14.81 -3.24
C LEU A 59 14.04 -16.29 -2.87
N ARG A 60 15.28 -16.73 -2.71
CA ARG A 60 15.64 -18.12 -2.41
C ARG A 60 16.69 -18.19 -1.32
N HIS A 61 16.60 -19.23 -0.50
CA HIS A 61 17.63 -19.54 0.47
C HIS A 61 18.94 -19.82 -0.28
N THR A 62 20.03 -19.20 0.15
CA THR A 62 21.35 -19.24 -0.53
C THR A 62 21.95 -20.64 -0.59
N THR A 63 21.84 -21.41 0.50
CA THR A 63 22.31 -22.80 0.57
C THR A 63 21.35 -23.83 -0.04
N THR A 64 20.06 -23.81 0.33
CA THR A 64 19.11 -24.87 -0.06
C THR A 64 18.38 -24.59 -1.37
N GLY A 65 18.33 -23.34 -1.81
CA GLY A 65 17.53 -22.92 -2.96
C GLY A 65 16.02 -22.93 -2.73
N GLU A 66 15.57 -23.11 -1.48
CA GLU A 66 14.13 -23.16 -1.14
C GLU A 66 13.51 -21.76 -1.04
N ALA A 67 12.17 -21.71 -1.16
CA ALA A 67 11.41 -20.48 -0.99
C ALA A 67 11.29 -20.07 0.49
N TYR A 68 10.97 -18.80 0.73
CA TYR A 68 10.73 -18.30 2.09
C TYR A 68 9.55 -19.04 2.75
N VAL A 69 9.78 -19.57 3.95
CA VAL A 69 8.75 -20.19 4.78
C VAL A 69 8.34 -19.24 5.90
N PHE A 70 7.06 -18.85 5.94
CA PHE A 70 6.53 -17.97 6.99
C PHE A 70 6.50 -18.67 8.36
N ASN A 71 5.94 -19.89 8.42
CA ASN A 71 5.86 -20.68 9.65
C ASN A 71 7.19 -21.41 9.93
N ALA A 72 8.29 -20.68 10.06
CA ALA A 72 9.61 -21.26 10.32
C ALA A 72 9.69 -21.90 11.72
N ARG A 73 8.91 -21.42 12.69
CA ARG A 73 8.74 -22.05 14.00
C ARG A 73 7.27 -22.34 14.26
N GLU A 74 6.94 -23.63 14.44
CA GLU A 74 5.59 -24.06 14.83
C GLU A 74 5.20 -23.42 16.17
N ASP A 75 3.92 -23.04 16.30
CA ASP A 75 3.33 -22.40 17.48
C ASP A 75 3.89 -21.03 17.92
N LEU A 76 4.78 -20.40 17.12
CA LEU A 76 5.35 -19.08 17.40
C LEU A 76 4.89 -18.02 16.38
N HIS A 77 3.58 -17.81 16.30
CA HIS A 77 2.98 -16.86 15.34
C HIS A 77 3.55 -15.44 15.45
N ARG A 78 3.66 -14.88 16.66
CA ARG A 78 4.24 -13.54 16.90
C ARG A 78 5.67 -13.43 16.36
N TRP A 79 6.51 -14.43 16.62
CA TRP A 79 7.89 -14.44 16.16
C TRP A 79 7.99 -14.56 14.64
N ASN A 80 7.19 -15.45 14.02
CA ASN A 80 7.14 -15.61 12.57
C ASN A 80 6.69 -14.32 11.87
N GLN A 81 5.71 -13.62 12.46
CA GLN A 81 5.25 -12.33 11.97
C GLN A 81 6.36 -11.27 12.02
N LYS A 82 7.05 -11.13 13.17
CA LYS A 82 8.17 -10.18 13.30
C LYS A 82 9.34 -10.53 12.39
N ARG A 83 9.62 -11.82 12.14
CA ARG A 83 10.61 -12.27 11.14
C ARG A 83 10.24 -11.81 9.72
N TYR A 84 8.98 -11.95 9.35
CA TYR A 84 8.47 -11.55 8.05
C TYR A 84 8.52 -10.02 7.88
N GLU A 85 8.20 -9.26 8.92
CA GLU A 85 8.34 -7.80 8.95
C GLU A 85 9.79 -7.39 8.77
N ALA A 86 10.73 -7.99 9.52
CA ALA A 86 12.16 -7.71 9.40
C ALA A 86 12.69 -7.98 7.98
N LEU A 87 12.33 -9.12 7.38
CA LEU A 87 12.68 -9.42 5.99
C LEU A 87 12.06 -8.38 5.02
N GLY A 88 10.84 -7.92 5.31
CA GLY A 88 10.18 -6.89 4.54
C GLY A 88 10.94 -5.56 4.50
N GLU A 89 11.52 -5.13 5.63
CA GLU A 89 12.34 -3.91 5.68
C GLU A 89 13.65 -4.05 4.90
N ILE A 90 14.29 -5.23 4.98
CA ILE A 90 15.47 -5.53 4.17
C ILE A 90 15.13 -5.45 2.68
N ILE A 91 13.98 -6.01 2.27
CA ILE A 91 13.51 -5.97 0.89
C ILE A 91 13.24 -4.54 0.43
N THR A 92 12.69 -3.68 1.29
CA THR A 92 12.50 -2.26 0.97
C THR A 92 13.84 -1.61 0.58
N HIS A 93 14.90 -1.80 1.38
CA HIS A 93 16.22 -1.26 1.06
C HIS A 93 16.84 -1.88 -0.19
N TYR A 94 16.63 -3.18 -0.42
CA TYR A 94 17.09 -3.85 -1.63
C TYR A 94 16.40 -3.28 -2.88
N VAL A 95 15.08 -3.03 -2.82
CA VAL A 95 14.34 -2.39 -3.93
C VAL A 95 14.86 -0.98 -4.18
N TYR A 96 15.16 -0.19 -3.15
CA TYR A 96 15.81 1.12 -3.31
C TYR A 96 17.14 1.04 -4.06
N GLN A 97 18.00 0.08 -3.70
CA GLN A 97 19.26 -0.14 -4.42
C GLN A 97 19.00 -0.47 -5.91
N LEU A 98 17.98 -1.27 -6.22
CA LEU A 98 17.62 -1.57 -7.61
C LEU A 98 17.07 -0.33 -8.35
N LEU A 99 16.29 0.53 -7.70
CA LEU A 99 15.83 1.78 -8.32
C LEU A 99 17.01 2.71 -8.67
N GLU A 100 18.00 2.80 -7.78
CA GLU A 100 19.18 3.63 -8.00
C GLU A 100 20.12 3.03 -9.06
N THR A 101 20.39 1.72 -8.98
CA THR A 101 21.42 1.07 -9.82
C THR A 101 20.89 0.55 -11.16
N LYS A 102 19.70 -0.06 -11.18
CA LYS A 102 19.10 -0.65 -12.40
C LYS A 102 18.23 0.34 -13.14
N CYS A 103 17.47 1.17 -12.42
CA CYS A 103 16.56 2.13 -13.04
C CYS A 103 17.15 3.55 -13.16
N ASN A 104 18.35 3.79 -12.62
CA ASN A 104 19.05 5.07 -12.63
C ASN A 104 18.16 6.24 -12.13
N LEU A 105 17.42 5.99 -11.05
CA LEU A 105 16.62 7.00 -10.38
C LEU A 105 17.38 7.59 -9.19
N THR A 106 17.15 8.88 -8.91
CA THR A 106 17.72 9.58 -7.75
C THR A 106 16.63 9.94 -6.76
N LYS A 107 16.98 9.94 -5.47
CA LYS A 107 16.09 10.44 -4.41
C LYS A 107 16.06 11.97 -4.43
N GLU A 108 14.87 12.54 -4.43
CA GLU A 108 14.64 13.95 -4.13
C GLU A 108 13.95 14.05 -2.77
N ILE A 109 14.55 14.83 -1.86
CA ILE A 109 14.07 14.98 -0.48
C ILE A 109 12.75 15.76 -0.45
N VAL A 110 11.83 15.30 0.39
CA VAL A 110 10.61 16.04 0.72
C VAL A 110 10.50 16.25 2.23
N PRO A 111 10.13 17.45 2.71
CA PRO A 111 9.95 18.69 1.95
C PRO A 111 11.21 19.21 1.23
N VAL A 112 11.05 19.93 0.12
CA VAL A 112 12.17 20.46 -0.71
C VAL A 112 13.04 21.49 0.01
N ASP A 113 12.50 22.09 1.07
CA ASP A 113 13.15 23.10 1.92
C ASP A 113 13.52 22.53 3.31
N ALA A 114 13.56 21.20 3.45
CA ALA A 114 13.68 20.58 4.75
C ALA A 114 15.02 20.85 5.47
N THR A 115 14.96 21.24 6.74
CA THR A 115 16.16 21.37 7.60
C THR A 115 16.66 20.02 8.09
N GLU A 116 17.93 19.92 8.55
CA GLU A 116 18.52 18.65 9.02
C GLU A 116 17.85 18.11 10.29
N GLU A 117 17.09 18.95 10.98
CA GLU A 117 16.50 18.69 12.28
C GLU A 117 15.03 18.26 12.18
N GLU A 118 14.40 18.39 11.01
CA GLU A 118 13.00 17.99 10.81
C GLU A 118 12.85 16.63 10.13
N PRO A 119 11.74 15.89 10.37
CA PRO A 119 11.42 14.67 9.64
C PRO A 119 11.37 14.88 8.12
N ARG A 120 11.90 13.92 7.37
CA ARG A 120 11.99 13.96 5.91
C ARG A 120 11.56 12.63 5.32
N SER A 121 11.09 12.68 4.08
CA SER A 121 10.85 11.55 3.19
C SER A 121 11.54 11.86 1.85
N PHE A 122 11.22 11.11 0.82
CA PHE A 122 11.71 11.35 -0.53
C PHE A 122 10.76 10.80 -1.59
N ILE A 123 10.96 11.26 -2.81
CA ILE A 123 10.45 10.62 -4.03
C ILE A 123 11.63 10.16 -4.89
N TYR A 124 11.42 9.21 -5.80
CA TYR A 124 12.43 8.92 -6.83
C TYR A 124 12.08 9.62 -8.14
N MET A 125 13.11 10.08 -8.85
CA MET A 125 12.98 10.74 -10.14
C MET A 125 14.03 10.24 -11.13
N SER A 126 13.67 10.12 -12.41
CA SER A 126 14.66 9.95 -13.47
C SER A 126 15.41 11.26 -13.71
N ALA A 127 16.64 11.19 -14.22
CA ALA A 127 17.49 12.36 -14.44
C ALA A 127 16.83 13.44 -15.34
N ASP A 128 15.92 13.03 -16.23
CA ASP A 128 15.19 13.89 -17.16
C ASP A 128 13.76 14.25 -16.69
N ALA A 129 13.34 13.85 -15.49
CA ALA A 129 11.97 14.03 -14.97
C ALA A 129 11.46 15.47 -15.03
N MET A 130 12.34 16.45 -14.79
CA MET A 130 11.96 17.87 -14.85
C MET A 130 12.12 18.49 -16.24
N SER A 131 12.96 17.93 -17.11
CA SER A 131 13.35 18.55 -18.38
C SER A 131 12.72 17.91 -19.62
N ASN A 132 12.29 16.65 -19.55
CA ASN A 132 11.69 15.94 -20.68
C ASN A 132 10.32 16.56 -21.03
N PRO A 133 10.14 17.13 -22.23
CA PRO A 133 8.91 17.81 -22.60
C PRO A 133 7.81 16.87 -23.10
N ALA A 134 8.13 15.59 -23.34
CA ALA A 134 7.22 14.66 -24.00
C ALA A 134 6.25 14.00 -23.01
N LYS A 135 6.76 13.05 -22.21
CA LYS A 135 5.92 12.17 -21.37
C LYS A 135 6.54 12.00 -19.99
N LEU A 136 5.70 12.05 -18.96
CA LEU A 136 6.06 11.76 -17.58
C LEU A 136 5.13 10.69 -17.03
N LEU A 137 5.69 9.61 -16.47
CA LEU A 137 4.95 8.60 -15.72
C LEU A 137 5.11 8.82 -14.21
N VAL A 138 3.99 8.91 -13.49
CA VAL A 138 3.93 9.00 -12.03
C VAL A 138 3.39 7.69 -11.47
N LEU A 139 4.13 7.06 -10.55
CA LEU A 139 3.73 5.82 -9.88
C LEU A 139 3.33 6.06 -8.43
N ILE A 140 2.13 5.60 -8.06
CA ILE A 140 1.53 5.75 -6.72
C ILE A 140 1.12 4.38 -6.20
N GLN A 141 1.78 3.90 -5.15
CA GLN A 141 1.46 2.64 -4.48
C GLN A 141 0.22 2.73 -3.58
N GLY A 142 -0.27 1.57 -3.13
CA GLY A 142 -1.31 1.47 -2.11
C GLY A 142 -0.82 1.84 -0.71
N CYS A 143 -1.68 1.65 0.30
CA CYS A 143 -1.37 1.96 1.68
C CYS A 143 -0.63 0.82 2.42
N GLY A 144 -0.19 1.11 3.65
CA GLY A 144 0.40 0.12 4.56
C GLY A 144 1.93 0.13 4.55
N VAL A 145 2.54 -1.06 4.59
CA VAL A 145 3.99 -1.24 4.79
C VAL A 145 4.81 -1.19 3.49
N VAL A 146 4.15 -1.02 2.33
CA VAL A 146 4.86 -0.83 1.06
C VAL A 146 5.43 0.58 0.97
N ARG A 147 6.58 0.71 0.30
CA ARG A 147 7.28 1.97 0.08
C ARG A 147 7.51 2.19 -1.41
N ALA A 148 8.10 3.34 -1.78
CA ALA A 148 8.46 3.65 -3.16
C ALA A 148 9.16 2.45 -3.83
N GLY A 149 8.75 2.14 -5.06
CA GLY A 149 9.26 0.98 -5.81
C GLY A 149 8.46 -0.31 -5.63
N GLN A 150 7.48 -0.37 -4.73
CA GLN A 150 6.78 -1.62 -4.39
C GLN A 150 5.28 -1.55 -4.65
N TRP A 151 4.74 -2.61 -5.26
CA TRP A 151 3.30 -2.87 -5.29
C TRP A 151 2.86 -3.71 -4.11
N ALA A 152 3.59 -4.80 -3.83
CA ALA A 152 3.23 -5.72 -2.75
C ALA A 152 4.42 -6.53 -2.23
N ARG A 153 4.75 -6.32 -0.95
CA ARG A 153 5.79 -7.08 -0.22
C ARG A 153 5.59 -8.59 -0.30
N ARG A 154 4.33 -9.05 -0.22
CA ARG A 154 3.98 -10.48 -0.31
C ARG A 154 4.39 -11.10 -1.64
N LEU A 155 4.24 -10.38 -2.75
CA LEU A 155 4.63 -10.87 -4.08
C LEU A 155 6.14 -10.93 -4.21
N ILE A 156 6.85 -9.90 -3.75
CA ILE A 156 8.32 -9.86 -3.79
C ILE A 156 8.92 -11.07 -3.05
N ILE A 157 8.39 -11.39 -1.86
CA ILE A 157 8.89 -12.49 -1.04
C ILE A 157 8.54 -13.86 -1.64
N ASN A 158 7.29 -14.05 -2.08
CA ASN A 158 6.77 -15.39 -2.37
C ASN A 158 6.73 -15.74 -3.86
N GLN A 159 6.85 -14.75 -4.74
CA GLN A 159 6.72 -14.93 -6.18
C GLN A 159 7.98 -14.46 -6.90
N ASP A 160 8.12 -13.15 -7.14
CA ASP A 160 9.26 -12.53 -7.82
C ASP A 160 9.25 -10.99 -7.69
N LEU A 161 10.39 -10.37 -8.01
CA LEU A 161 10.56 -8.92 -8.08
C LEU A 161 9.62 -8.28 -9.11
N ASP A 162 9.44 -8.89 -10.28
CA ASP A 162 8.69 -8.27 -11.37
C ASP A 162 7.22 -8.05 -10.99
N SER A 163 6.56 -9.06 -10.43
CA SER A 163 5.16 -8.93 -10.03
C SER A 163 4.95 -8.08 -8.79
N GLY A 164 5.95 -7.99 -7.91
CA GLY A 164 5.85 -7.28 -6.64
C GLY A 164 6.36 -5.84 -6.64
N THR A 165 7.11 -5.42 -7.65
CA THR A 165 7.76 -4.10 -7.71
C THR A 165 7.25 -3.25 -8.88
N GLN A 166 7.53 -1.95 -8.78
CA GLN A 166 7.30 -0.96 -9.83
C GLN A 166 8.38 -1.01 -10.93
N ILE A 167 9.45 -1.79 -10.77
CA ILE A 167 10.60 -1.81 -11.68
C ILE A 167 10.21 -2.12 -13.14
N PRO A 168 9.31 -3.07 -13.44
CA PRO A 168 8.89 -3.29 -14.82
C PRO A 168 8.17 -2.10 -15.44
N PHE A 169 7.35 -1.38 -14.67
CA PHE A 169 6.71 -0.13 -15.11
C PHE A 169 7.74 0.95 -15.41
N ILE A 170 8.71 1.12 -14.52
CA ILE A 170 9.79 2.11 -14.69
C ILE A 170 10.62 1.79 -15.94
N THR A 171 11.04 0.54 -16.08
CA THR A 171 11.86 0.07 -17.21
C THR A 171 11.15 0.28 -18.53
N ARG A 172 9.88 -0.17 -18.63
CA ARG A 172 9.06 -0.02 -19.83
C ARG A 172 8.79 1.44 -20.17
N ALA A 173 8.54 2.28 -19.16
CA ALA A 173 8.34 3.70 -19.35
C ALA A 173 9.61 4.37 -19.92
N GLN A 174 10.79 4.06 -19.38
CA GLN A 174 12.06 4.58 -19.90
C GLN A 174 12.33 4.12 -21.34
N GLU A 175 12.07 2.84 -21.66
CA GLU A 175 12.18 2.30 -23.03
C GLU A 175 11.25 3.00 -24.02
N GLU A 176 10.05 3.38 -23.58
CA GLU A 176 9.08 4.12 -24.38
C GLU A 176 9.27 5.64 -24.32
N GLY A 177 10.35 6.15 -23.70
CA GLY A 177 10.73 7.56 -23.70
C GLY A 177 9.96 8.44 -22.70
N TYR A 178 9.38 7.84 -21.66
CA TYR A 178 8.83 8.56 -20.52
C TYR A 178 9.95 8.90 -19.54
N SER A 179 9.92 10.11 -18.99
CA SER A 179 10.56 10.35 -17.71
C SER A 179 9.68 9.78 -16.58
N VAL A 180 10.25 9.53 -15.40
CA VAL A 180 9.57 8.79 -14.32
C VAL A 180 9.69 9.48 -12.97
N MET A 181 8.58 9.52 -12.23
CA MET A 181 8.52 9.87 -10.81
C MET A 181 7.84 8.75 -10.02
N VAL A 182 8.44 8.33 -8.90
CA VAL A 182 7.89 7.32 -8.00
C VAL A 182 7.69 7.94 -6.63
N LEU A 183 6.44 7.97 -6.16
CA LEU A 183 6.09 8.60 -4.90
C LEU A 183 6.34 7.68 -3.70
N ASN A 184 6.36 8.25 -2.49
CA ASN A 184 6.50 7.51 -1.23
C ASN A 184 5.41 7.86 -0.19
N PRO A 185 4.10 7.80 -0.53
CA PRO A 185 3.00 8.27 0.32
C PRO A 185 2.89 7.62 1.71
N ASN A 186 3.52 6.46 1.92
CA ASN A 186 3.47 5.75 3.21
C ASN A 186 4.65 6.06 4.14
N GLU A 187 5.67 6.78 3.67
CA GLU A 187 6.74 7.32 4.53
C GLU A 187 6.37 8.76 4.86
N ASN A 188 5.45 8.90 5.82
CA ASN A 188 4.79 10.15 6.18
C ASN A 188 5.04 10.59 7.64
N HIS A 189 5.86 9.84 8.38
CA HIS A 189 6.26 10.17 9.74
C HIS A 189 7.65 9.61 10.07
N LEU A 190 8.33 10.23 11.03
CA LEU A 190 9.51 9.68 11.70
C LEU A 190 9.06 8.92 12.95
N GLU A 191 9.45 7.65 13.07
CA GLU A 191 9.26 6.87 14.30
C GLU A 191 10.42 7.12 15.27
N VAL A 192 10.11 7.57 16.49
CA VAL A 192 11.07 7.78 17.59
C VAL A 192 10.68 6.94 18.80
N GLU A 193 11.66 6.33 19.46
CA GLU A 193 11.43 5.58 20.70
C GLU A 193 11.07 6.53 21.86
N ARG A 194 9.97 6.26 22.57
CA ARG A 194 9.65 6.94 23.81
C ARG A 194 10.55 6.44 24.94
N PRO A 195 11.13 7.35 25.75
CA PRO A 195 11.78 6.96 26.98
C PRO A 195 10.75 6.31 27.93
N ALA A 196 11.11 5.17 28.51
CA ALA A 196 10.22 4.42 29.40
C ALA A 196 9.75 5.31 30.57
N LYS A 197 8.42 5.43 30.75
CA LYS A 197 7.86 6.08 31.94
C LYS A 197 8.29 5.32 33.19
N PRO A 198 8.72 5.99 34.28
CA PRO A 198 8.88 5.35 35.57
C PRO A 198 7.57 4.68 35.97
N THR A 199 7.62 3.39 36.29
CA THR A 199 6.45 2.62 36.75
C THR A 199 5.82 3.29 37.96
N ALA A 200 4.61 3.85 37.80
CA ALA A 200 3.78 4.24 38.93
C ALA A 200 3.36 2.97 39.69
N LEU A 201 3.47 3.01 41.01
CA LEU A 201 3.06 1.94 41.92
C LEU A 201 1.56 1.60 41.73
N PRO A 202 1.14 0.34 41.91
CA PRO A 202 -0.26 -0.03 41.78
C PRO A 202 -1.09 0.67 42.85
N SER A 203 -2.11 1.44 42.43
CA SER A 203 -3.12 1.98 43.34
C SER A 203 -4.01 0.83 43.86
N PRO A 204 -4.47 0.88 45.14
CA PRO A 204 -5.28 -0.18 45.72
C PRO A 204 -6.67 -0.27 45.07
N GLU A 205 -7.14 -1.50 44.93
CA GLU A 205 -8.44 -1.91 44.38
C GLU A 205 -9.63 -1.13 44.96
N ALA A 206 -10.61 -0.82 44.10
CA ALA A 206 -11.98 -0.55 44.50
C ALA A 206 -12.94 -1.40 43.65
N SER A 207 -13.73 -2.21 44.33
CA SER A 207 -14.95 -2.90 43.90
C SER A 207 -16.01 -1.88 43.43
N ASP A 208 -17.09 -2.16 42.70
CA ASP A 208 -18.03 -3.28 42.60
C ASP A 208 -18.81 -3.09 41.27
N GLU A 209 -19.22 -4.16 40.59
CA GLU A 209 -20.50 -4.16 39.85
C GLU A 209 -21.08 -5.59 39.69
N PRO A 210 -22.43 -5.72 39.67
CA PRO A 210 -23.10 -6.98 39.95
C PRO A 210 -23.37 -7.85 38.70
N ALA A 211 -23.63 -9.13 38.99
CA ALA A 211 -23.82 -10.20 38.03
C ALA A 211 -25.18 -10.15 37.32
N GLU A 212 -25.19 -10.41 36.00
CA GLU A 212 -26.29 -11.18 35.40
C GLU A 212 -25.91 -11.88 34.08
N LYS A 213 -26.46 -13.09 33.92
CA LYS A 213 -26.55 -13.96 32.73
C LYS A 213 -25.32 -14.80 32.34
N ARG A 214 -25.25 -15.96 32.99
CA ARG A 214 -24.80 -17.23 32.37
C ARG A 214 -25.93 -17.78 31.50
N GLU A 215 -25.65 -18.06 30.23
CA GLU A 215 -25.98 -19.34 29.58
C GLU A 215 -25.36 -19.42 28.18
N ARG A 216 -24.32 -20.26 28.05
CA ARG A 216 -23.96 -21.14 26.92
C ARG A 216 -22.57 -21.73 27.22
N LYS A 217 -22.62 -22.96 27.71
CA LYS A 217 -21.52 -23.92 27.87
C LYS A 217 -21.51 -24.66 26.52
N ASP A 218 -20.52 -24.46 25.65
CA ASP A 218 -19.46 -25.46 25.48
C ASP A 218 -18.20 -24.95 24.70
N ASP A 219 -17.91 -23.64 24.68
CA ASP A 219 -16.64 -23.13 24.09
C ASP A 219 -15.63 -22.63 25.14
N ARG A 220 -15.94 -22.80 26.43
CA ARG A 220 -15.21 -22.13 27.52
C ARG A 220 -13.96 -22.86 28.00
N GLU A 221 -13.76 -24.13 27.66
CA GLU A 221 -12.56 -24.88 28.09
C GLU A 221 -11.37 -24.64 27.17
N SER A 222 -11.58 -24.61 25.85
CA SER A 222 -10.56 -24.31 24.85
C SER A 222 -10.10 -22.85 24.92
N LYS A 223 -11.04 -21.92 25.16
CA LYS A 223 -10.74 -20.48 25.30
C LYS A 223 -10.05 -20.14 26.63
N LYS A 224 -10.46 -20.78 27.74
CA LYS A 224 -9.78 -20.60 29.04
C LYS A 224 -8.39 -21.21 29.07
N ARG A 225 -8.12 -22.31 28.35
CA ARG A 225 -6.76 -22.84 28.20
C ARG A 225 -5.89 -21.88 27.39
N ARG A 226 -6.40 -21.31 26.30
CA ARG A 226 -5.67 -20.35 25.47
C ARG A 226 -5.36 -19.05 26.25
N ASP A 227 -6.36 -18.48 26.92
CA ASP A 227 -6.22 -17.28 27.76
C ASP A 227 -5.34 -17.50 29.01
N PHE A 228 -5.34 -18.72 29.58
CA PHE A 228 -4.48 -19.05 30.72
C PHE A 228 -3.00 -19.12 30.31
N TYR A 229 -2.69 -19.64 29.12
CA TYR A 229 -1.31 -19.76 28.63
C TYR A 229 -0.75 -18.42 28.10
N GLU A 230 -1.59 -17.54 27.55
CA GLU A 230 -1.21 -16.19 27.13
C GLU A 230 -0.78 -15.30 28.32
N LYS A 231 -1.33 -15.56 29.52
CA LYS A 231 -1.05 -14.80 30.76
C LYS A 231 0.33 -15.08 31.38
N TYR A 232 0.96 -16.22 31.07
CA TYR A 232 2.27 -16.61 31.63
C TYR A 232 3.44 -16.51 30.64
N ARG A 233 3.16 -16.17 29.37
CA ARG A 233 4.18 -15.84 28.40
C ARG A 233 4.60 -14.40 28.63
N ASN A 234 5.79 -14.17 29.17
CA ASN A 234 6.29 -12.83 29.44
C ASN A 234 6.66 -12.20 28.08
N PRO A 235 5.77 -11.43 27.43
CA PRO A 235 6.03 -10.98 26.07
C PRO A 235 7.16 -9.95 26.16
N GLN A 236 8.16 -10.03 25.28
CA GLN A 236 9.14 -8.95 25.19
C GLN A 236 8.40 -7.63 25.00
N LYS A 237 8.60 -6.70 25.94
CA LYS A 237 7.92 -5.40 25.99
C LYS A 237 8.49 -4.56 24.86
N GLU A 238 7.65 -4.27 23.86
CA GLU A 238 8.04 -3.41 22.74
C GLU A 238 8.23 -1.98 23.29
N SER A 239 9.27 -1.30 22.79
CA SER A 239 9.46 0.12 23.06
C SER A 239 8.23 0.86 22.54
N GLU A 240 7.60 1.66 23.39
CA GLU A 240 6.57 2.58 22.92
C GLU A 240 7.23 3.54 21.93
N THR A 241 6.70 3.66 20.72
CA THR A 241 7.18 4.64 19.72
C THR A 241 6.20 5.81 19.63
N GLU A 242 6.72 6.96 19.26
CA GLU A 242 5.97 8.15 18.89
C GLU A 242 6.22 8.46 17.43
N GLN A 243 5.15 8.83 16.70
CA GLN A 243 5.21 9.16 15.28
C GLN A 243 5.17 10.67 15.13
N ILE A 244 6.24 11.25 14.60
CA ILE A 244 6.32 12.67 14.28
C ILE A 244 5.99 12.83 12.79
N PRO A 245 4.84 13.44 12.42
CA PRO A 245 4.45 13.57 11.02
C PRO A 245 5.45 14.42 10.24
N ILE A 246 5.65 14.09 8.97
CA ILE A 246 6.46 14.88 8.06
C ILE A 246 5.63 16.07 7.59
N ARG A 247 6.22 17.27 7.67
CA ARG A 247 5.53 18.51 7.31
C ARG A 247 4.97 18.44 5.88
N GLU A 248 3.68 18.76 5.74
CA GLU A 248 2.93 18.76 4.47
C GLU A 248 2.94 17.40 3.71
N ASN A 249 3.37 16.34 4.40
CA ASN A 249 3.45 14.97 3.88
C ASN A 249 3.03 13.99 4.99
N GLY A 250 2.15 14.40 5.90
CA GLY A 250 1.75 13.64 7.08
C GLY A 250 0.72 12.54 6.80
N SER A 251 0.15 12.53 5.58
CA SER A 251 -0.72 11.47 5.07
C SER A 251 -0.39 11.13 3.61
N PRO A 252 -0.87 9.97 3.10
CA PRO A 252 -0.76 9.63 1.68
C PRO A 252 -1.30 10.72 0.74
N GLU A 253 -2.44 11.33 1.07
CA GLU A 253 -3.07 12.41 0.31
C GLU A 253 -2.18 13.66 0.28
N GLU A 254 -1.72 14.10 1.46
CA GLU A 254 -0.82 15.25 1.57
C GLU A 254 0.45 15.05 0.75
N HIS A 255 1.03 13.84 0.80
CA HIS A 255 2.22 13.53 0.02
C HIS A 255 1.99 13.60 -1.50
N VAL A 256 0.85 13.09 -1.99
CA VAL A 256 0.51 13.16 -3.43
C VAL A 256 0.27 14.62 -3.85
N LEU A 257 -0.41 15.42 -3.02
CA LEU A 257 -0.59 16.86 -3.24
C LEU A 257 0.76 17.60 -3.27
N TYR A 258 1.63 17.32 -2.30
CA TYR A 258 2.96 17.90 -2.21
C TYR A 258 3.81 17.57 -3.43
N ALA A 259 3.86 16.29 -3.82
CA ALA A 259 4.59 15.85 -4.99
C ALA A 259 4.07 16.52 -6.28
N TRP A 260 2.76 16.70 -6.40
CA TRP A 260 2.16 17.41 -7.51
C TRP A 260 2.60 18.88 -7.55
N ASP A 261 2.40 19.62 -6.45
CA ASP A 261 2.65 21.06 -6.38
C ASP A 261 4.14 21.41 -6.52
N HIS A 262 5.03 20.54 -6.04
CA HIS A 262 6.46 20.81 -6.03
C HIS A 262 7.22 20.24 -7.22
N PHE A 263 6.74 19.15 -7.82
CA PHE A 263 7.47 18.43 -8.89
C PHE A 263 6.63 18.25 -10.15
N VAL A 264 5.52 17.50 -10.10
CA VAL A 264 4.77 17.11 -11.32
C VAL A 264 4.24 18.35 -12.07
N SER A 265 3.65 19.30 -11.36
CA SER A 265 3.12 20.55 -11.93
C SER A 265 4.20 21.51 -12.47
N LYS A 266 5.48 21.25 -12.17
CA LYS A 266 6.63 22.03 -12.65
C LYS A 266 7.47 21.30 -13.69
N ALA A 267 7.26 20.00 -13.89
CA ALA A 267 7.94 19.23 -14.92
C ALA A 267 7.64 19.80 -16.33
N ALA A 268 8.59 19.69 -17.25
CA ALA A 268 8.40 20.16 -18.63
C ALA A 268 7.41 19.31 -19.45
N ALA A 269 7.10 18.10 -18.99
CA ALA A 269 6.31 17.11 -19.72
C ALA A 269 4.90 17.63 -20.05
N ARG A 270 4.52 17.56 -21.33
CA ARG A 270 3.18 17.94 -21.80
C ARG A 270 2.13 16.89 -21.50
N ASN A 271 2.52 15.61 -21.51
CA ASN A 271 1.63 14.48 -21.29
C ASN A 271 2.04 13.76 -20.01
N VAL A 272 1.23 13.91 -18.95
CA VAL A 272 1.43 13.19 -17.68
C VAL A 272 0.55 11.95 -17.65
N PHE A 273 1.12 10.82 -17.27
CA PHE A 273 0.45 9.54 -17.09
C PHE A 273 0.61 9.10 -15.64
N VAL A 274 -0.43 8.48 -15.08
CA VAL A 274 -0.40 8.05 -13.68
C VAL A 274 -0.81 6.60 -13.57
N VAL A 275 -0.04 5.80 -12.82
CA VAL A 275 -0.47 4.47 -12.37
C VAL A 275 -0.65 4.52 -10.86
N ALA A 276 -1.88 4.26 -10.40
CA ALA A 276 -2.26 4.33 -9.00
C ALA A 276 -2.85 3.00 -8.52
N HIS A 277 -2.20 2.34 -7.57
CA HIS A 277 -2.66 1.05 -7.03
C HIS A 277 -3.47 1.23 -5.76
N SER A 278 -4.61 0.51 -5.66
CA SER A 278 -5.38 0.40 -4.42
C SER A 278 -5.70 1.78 -3.81
N TYR A 279 -5.31 2.02 -2.56
CA TYR A 279 -5.46 3.30 -1.88
C TYR A 279 -4.81 4.50 -2.60
N GLY A 280 -3.77 4.28 -3.40
CA GLY A 280 -3.17 5.33 -4.22
C GLY A 280 -4.16 5.98 -5.20
N GLY A 281 -5.19 5.25 -5.64
CA GLY A 281 -6.28 5.81 -6.44
C GLY A 281 -7.17 6.77 -5.65
N LEU A 282 -7.35 6.55 -4.34
CA LEU A 282 -8.06 7.49 -3.47
C LEU A 282 -7.28 8.80 -3.32
N SER A 283 -5.98 8.72 -3.05
CA SER A 283 -5.11 9.90 -2.96
C SER A 283 -5.02 10.66 -4.28
N LEU A 284 -5.10 9.96 -5.43
CA LEU A 284 -5.19 10.60 -6.74
C LEU A 284 -6.52 11.35 -6.95
N VAL A 285 -7.65 10.82 -6.47
CA VAL A 285 -8.94 11.52 -6.54
C VAL A 285 -8.92 12.76 -5.65
N GLU A 286 -8.30 12.70 -4.47
CA GLU A 286 -8.09 13.88 -3.62
C GLU A 286 -7.28 14.95 -4.35
N LEU A 287 -6.18 14.57 -5.03
CA LEU A 287 -5.43 15.48 -5.90
C LEU A 287 -6.33 16.11 -6.97
N LEU A 288 -7.18 15.32 -7.62
CA LEU A 288 -8.09 15.81 -8.66
C LEU A 288 -9.13 16.78 -8.11
N ILE A 289 -9.61 16.60 -6.88
CA ILE A 289 -10.54 17.52 -6.22
C ILE A 289 -9.83 18.85 -5.89
N GLN A 290 -8.62 18.78 -5.35
CA GLN A 290 -7.89 19.95 -4.86
C GLN A 290 -7.16 20.72 -5.97
N ARG A 291 -6.84 20.09 -7.09
CA ARG A 291 -6.06 20.66 -8.21
C ARG A 291 -6.72 20.43 -9.57
N GLU A 292 -8.06 20.36 -9.60
CA GLU A 292 -8.87 19.98 -10.77
C GLU A 292 -8.37 20.56 -12.09
N ALA A 293 -8.29 21.88 -12.21
CA ALA A 293 -7.89 22.55 -13.45
C ALA A 293 -6.46 22.17 -13.89
N GLN A 294 -5.52 22.02 -12.96
CA GLN A 294 -4.14 21.67 -13.31
C GLN A 294 -4.06 20.22 -13.78
N VAL A 295 -4.72 19.30 -13.06
CA VAL A 295 -4.71 17.88 -13.38
C VAL A 295 -5.36 17.64 -14.75
N LYS A 296 -6.55 18.19 -14.98
CA LYS A 296 -7.27 18.06 -16.26
C LYS A 296 -6.50 18.60 -17.46
N ASN A 297 -5.69 19.64 -17.27
CA ASN A 297 -4.91 20.25 -18.35
C ASN A 297 -3.62 19.49 -18.67
N ARG A 298 -3.12 18.64 -17.75
CA ARG A 298 -1.78 18.04 -17.86
C ARG A 298 -1.79 16.52 -17.93
N VAL A 299 -2.76 15.87 -17.30
CA VAL A 299 -2.84 14.41 -17.24
C VAL A 299 -3.58 13.90 -18.47
N CYS A 300 -2.87 13.07 -19.26
CA CYS A 300 -3.40 12.44 -20.46
C CYS A 300 -4.28 11.24 -20.11
N ALA A 301 -3.77 10.35 -19.25
CA ALA A 301 -4.48 9.15 -18.83
C ALA A 301 -4.03 8.65 -17.45
N VAL A 302 -4.94 7.95 -16.78
CA VAL A 302 -4.74 7.35 -15.46
C VAL A 302 -5.13 5.88 -15.50
N ALA A 303 -4.19 5.01 -15.12
CA ALA A 303 -4.47 3.61 -14.87
C ALA A 303 -4.56 3.37 -13.36
N MET A 304 -5.73 2.93 -12.90
CA MET A 304 -5.92 2.45 -11.54
C MET A 304 -5.86 0.93 -11.51
N THR A 305 -5.32 0.36 -10.43
CA THR A 305 -5.25 -1.09 -10.27
C THR A 305 -5.87 -1.49 -8.94
N ASP A 306 -7.04 -2.12 -9.01
CA ASP A 306 -7.90 -2.49 -7.89
C ASP A 306 -8.11 -1.37 -6.88
N SER A 307 -8.29 -0.14 -7.38
CA SER A 307 -8.56 1.03 -6.55
C SER A 307 -9.96 0.96 -5.94
N ILE A 308 -10.04 1.28 -4.66
CA ILE A 308 -11.28 1.38 -3.87
C ILE A 308 -11.82 2.81 -3.79
N HIS A 309 -11.29 3.73 -4.59
CA HIS A 309 -11.78 5.11 -4.65
C HIS A 309 -13.30 5.15 -4.78
N ASN A 310 -13.92 6.13 -4.12
CA ASN A 310 -15.35 6.30 -4.17
C ASN A 310 -15.67 7.78 -4.34
N ILE A 311 -15.92 8.15 -5.58
CA ILE A 311 -16.21 9.53 -5.98
C ILE A 311 -17.47 10.11 -5.33
N TRP A 312 -18.38 9.26 -4.82
CA TRP A 312 -19.61 9.69 -4.12
C TRP A 312 -19.37 10.01 -2.66
N HIS A 313 -18.34 9.41 -2.05
CA HIS A 313 -17.92 9.72 -0.69
C HIS A 313 -16.82 10.78 -0.62
N GLN A 314 -16.16 11.07 -1.75
CA GLN A 314 -15.15 12.13 -1.85
C GLN A 314 -15.73 13.47 -2.36
N ASP A 315 -17.06 13.61 -2.47
CA ASP A 315 -17.73 14.84 -2.93
C ASP A 315 -17.23 15.37 -4.29
N ALA A 316 -16.87 14.47 -5.22
CA ALA A 316 -16.34 14.84 -6.52
C ALA A 316 -17.37 15.54 -7.42
N SER A 317 -17.00 16.69 -7.99
CA SER A 317 -17.86 17.47 -8.88
C SER A 317 -18.26 16.67 -10.13
N LYS A 318 -19.42 16.98 -10.74
CA LYS A 318 -19.85 16.32 -11.99
C LYS A 318 -18.78 16.40 -13.09
N SER A 319 -18.05 17.51 -13.15
CA SER A 319 -16.97 17.70 -14.11
C SER A 319 -15.81 16.74 -13.84
N ILE A 320 -15.49 16.44 -12.57
CA ILE A 320 -14.49 15.42 -12.21
C ILE A 320 -14.97 14.03 -12.61
N GLN A 321 -16.24 13.70 -12.39
CA GLN A 321 -16.82 12.41 -12.77
C GLN A 321 -16.74 12.18 -14.29
N GLU A 322 -17.11 13.19 -15.08
CA GLU A 322 -17.01 13.14 -16.55
C GLU A 322 -15.55 12.96 -17.01
N TRP A 323 -14.60 13.60 -16.34
CA TRP A 323 -13.18 13.46 -16.65
C TRP A 323 -12.64 12.07 -16.29
N LEU A 324 -12.99 11.53 -15.11
CA LEU A 324 -12.63 10.17 -14.71
C LEU A 324 -13.18 9.13 -15.70
N GLN A 325 -14.39 9.36 -16.25
CA GLN A 325 -14.96 8.49 -17.26
C GLN A 325 -14.18 8.48 -18.58
N GLN A 326 -13.52 9.58 -18.93
CA GLN A 326 -12.81 9.75 -20.20
C GLN A 326 -11.33 9.40 -20.12
N HIS A 327 -10.67 9.70 -18.99
CA HIS A 327 -9.22 9.62 -18.85
C HIS A 327 -8.74 8.51 -17.93
N CYS A 328 -9.64 7.85 -17.19
CA CYS A 328 -9.26 6.80 -16.26
C CYS A 328 -9.77 5.41 -16.69
N ARG A 329 -9.02 4.39 -16.31
CA ARG A 329 -9.47 2.99 -16.34
C ARG A 329 -8.97 2.26 -15.11
N ASN A 330 -9.84 1.51 -14.44
CA ASN A 330 -9.51 0.73 -13.25
C ASN A 330 -9.53 -0.78 -13.54
N TRP A 331 -8.35 -1.42 -13.48
CA TRP A 331 -8.19 -2.87 -13.60
C TRP A 331 -8.42 -3.53 -12.25
N VAL A 332 -9.61 -4.09 -12.05
CA VAL A 332 -10.05 -4.62 -10.76
C VAL A 332 -9.86 -6.12 -10.62
N SER A 333 -9.78 -6.59 -9.38
CA SER A 333 -9.78 -8.03 -9.10
C SER A 333 -11.10 -8.65 -9.56
N SER A 334 -10.99 -9.66 -10.42
CA SER A 334 -12.12 -10.34 -11.04
C SER A 334 -11.68 -11.69 -11.62
N PRO A 335 -12.56 -12.71 -11.59
CA PRO A 335 -12.29 -14.00 -12.24
C PRO A 335 -12.39 -13.93 -13.77
N GLU A 336 -12.97 -12.86 -14.32
CA GLU A 336 -13.15 -12.70 -15.77
C GLU A 336 -11.82 -12.51 -16.50
N PRO A 337 -11.72 -12.83 -17.80
CA PRO A 337 -10.53 -12.55 -18.59
C PRO A 337 -10.10 -11.07 -18.53
N LEU A 338 -8.79 -10.81 -18.63
CA LEU A 338 -8.23 -9.46 -18.69
C LEU A 338 -8.99 -8.58 -19.70
N ASP A 339 -9.24 -7.34 -19.32
CA ASP A 339 -9.93 -6.30 -20.11
C ASP A 339 -11.45 -6.50 -20.31
N THR A 340 -12.03 -7.57 -19.75
CA THR A 340 -13.50 -7.74 -19.73
C THR A 340 -14.13 -6.61 -18.91
N PRO A 341 -15.09 -5.84 -19.45
CA PRO A 341 -15.79 -4.81 -18.70
C PRO A 341 -16.47 -5.37 -17.44
N VAL A 342 -16.31 -4.67 -16.32
CA VAL A 342 -16.93 -5.01 -15.04
C VAL A 342 -17.93 -3.91 -14.71
N GLU A 343 -19.22 -4.24 -14.67
CA GLU A 343 -20.26 -3.26 -14.35
C GLU A 343 -20.05 -2.69 -12.94
N PRO A 344 -19.92 -1.36 -12.81
CA PRO A 344 -19.81 -0.75 -11.51
C PRO A 344 -21.21 -0.64 -10.89
N MET A 345 -21.31 -0.77 -9.57
CA MET A 345 -22.59 -0.54 -8.87
C MET A 345 -23.01 0.94 -8.88
N LEU A 346 -22.05 1.85 -9.06
CA LEU A 346 -22.25 3.29 -9.19
C LEU A 346 -21.37 3.82 -10.32
N SER A 347 -21.85 4.82 -11.06
CA SER A 347 -21.03 5.56 -12.05
C SER A 347 -19.75 6.04 -11.36
N ASP A 348 -18.56 5.72 -11.90
CA ASP A 348 -17.24 6.09 -11.38
C ASP A 348 -16.24 6.34 -12.53
N CYS A 349 -15.24 5.48 -12.75
CA CYS A 349 -14.46 5.37 -13.98
C CYS A 349 -14.68 3.99 -14.63
N PRO A 350 -14.39 3.81 -15.93
CA PRO A 350 -14.45 2.52 -16.60
C PRO A 350 -13.67 1.45 -15.84
N ARG A 351 -14.34 0.33 -15.52
CA ARG A 351 -13.72 -0.81 -14.84
C ARG A 351 -13.61 -1.98 -15.79
N VAL A 352 -12.46 -2.62 -15.77
CA VAL A 352 -12.20 -3.86 -16.49
C VAL A 352 -11.53 -4.87 -15.58
N SER A 353 -11.67 -6.15 -15.88
CA SER A 353 -11.00 -7.21 -15.13
C SER A 353 -9.49 -7.14 -15.31
N ALA A 354 -8.73 -7.33 -14.23
CA ALA A 354 -7.29 -7.56 -14.26
C ALA A 354 -6.92 -9.01 -14.60
N GLY A 355 -7.88 -9.92 -14.81
CA GLY A 355 -7.62 -11.33 -15.07
C GLY A 355 -7.00 -12.08 -13.88
N THR A 356 -7.40 -11.70 -12.66
CA THR A 356 -6.97 -12.27 -11.38
C THR A 356 -7.92 -11.84 -10.26
N GLU A 357 -8.21 -12.74 -9.30
CA GLU A 357 -8.94 -12.41 -8.07
C GLU A 357 -8.00 -11.92 -6.94
N ARG A 358 -6.69 -12.00 -7.14
CA ARG A 358 -5.69 -11.56 -6.16
C ARG A 358 -5.43 -10.06 -6.31
N HIS A 359 -5.92 -9.28 -5.35
CA HIS A 359 -5.74 -7.83 -5.24
C HIS A 359 -4.31 -7.39 -5.56
N GLU A 360 -3.32 -7.99 -4.88
CA GLU A 360 -1.92 -7.59 -5.02
C GLU A 360 -1.33 -7.83 -6.41
N LEU A 361 -1.93 -8.71 -7.22
CA LEU A 361 -1.44 -9.05 -8.56
C LEU A 361 -2.03 -8.19 -9.67
N THR A 362 -3.04 -7.36 -9.38
CA THR A 362 -3.77 -6.61 -10.41
C THR A 362 -2.84 -5.71 -11.23
N SER A 363 -1.87 -5.03 -10.59
CA SER A 363 -0.85 -4.23 -11.28
C SER A 363 -0.03 -5.04 -12.28
N TRP A 364 0.50 -6.19 -11.87
CA TRP A 364 1.32 -7.03 -12.75
C TRP A 364 0.52 -7.65 -13.89
N ARG A 365 -0.71 -8.10 -13.60
CA ARG A 365 -1.55 -8.79 -14.59
C ARG A 365 -2.11 -7.84 -15.65
N SER A 366 -2.33 -6.58 -15.29
CA SER A 366 -2.79 -5.53 -16.20
C SER A 366 -1.66 -4.76 -16.89
N PHE A 367 -0.40 -5.02 -16.53
CA PHE A 367 0.78 -4.27 -16.99
C PHE A 367 0.78 -3.94 -18.49
N ASN A 368 0.65 -4.95 -19.36
CA ASN A 368 0.67 -4.72 -20.82
C ASN A 368 -0.56 -3.92 -21.30
N SER A 369 -1.73 -4.21 -20.73
CA SER A 369 -2.97 -3.51 -21.09
C SER A 369 -2.93 -2.02 -20.67
N ILE A 370 -2.29 -1.72 -19.54
CA ILE A 370 -2.07 -0.34 -19.08
C ILE A 370 -1.25 0.47 -20.09
N PHE A 371 -0.12 -0.07 -20.57
CA PHE A 371 0.71 0.64 -21.55
C PHE A 371 0.04 0.76 -22.92
N GLN A 372 -0.78 -0.23 -23.30
CA GLN A 372 -1.62 -0.13 -24.48
C GLN A 372 -2.64 1.03 -24.33
N PHE A 373 -3.34 1.09 -23.19
CA PHE A 373 -4.28 2.17 -22.89
C PHE A 373 -3.62 3.56 -22.92
N PHE A 374 -2.42 3.70 -22.36
CA PHE A 374 -1.67 4.97 -22.42
C PHE A 374 -1.29 5.35 -23.86
N SER A 375 -0.92 4.37 -24.68
CA SER A 375 -0.59 4.61 -26.10
C SER A 375 -1.81 5.07 -26.89
N GLU A 376 -2.97 4.45 -26.67
CA GLU A 376 -4.25 4.82 -27.30
C GLU A 376 -4.71 6.22 -26.88
N ALA A 377 -4.57 6.56 -25.60
CA ALA A 377 -4.92 7.88 -25.07
C ALA A 377 -4.06 9.00 -25.68
N LEU A 378 -2.76 8.74 -25.85
CA LEU A 378 -1.84 9.70 -26.47
C LEU A 378 -2.20 9.96 -27.95
N GLN A 379 -2.47 8.90 -28.71
CA GLN A 379 -2.85 9.00 -30.13
C GLN A 379 -4.16 9.79 -30.31
N SER A 380 -5.16 9.52 -29.46
CA SER A 380 -6.44 10.22 -29.51
C SER A 380 -6.30 11.74 -29.28
N GLY A 381 -5.42 12.13 -28.35
CA GLY A 381 -5.14 13.55 -28.08
C GLY A 381 -4.39 14.26 -29.22
N GLU A 382 -3.50 13.55 -29.93
CA GLU A 382 -2.81 14.09 -31.12
C GLU A 382 -3.78 14.31 -32.30
N GLU A 383 -4.76 13.42 -32.49
CA GLU A 383 -5.79 13.57 -33.53
C GLU A 383 -6.74 14.75 -33.27
N GLU A 384 -7.18 14.95 -32.03
CA GLU A 384 -8.04 16.09 -31.66
C GLU A 384 -7.32 17.44 -31.85
N THR A 385 -6.04 17.50 -31.49
CA THR A 385 -5.22 18.72 -31.68
C THR A 385 -4.94 18.99 -33.16
N SER A 386 -4.71 17.96 -33.98
CA SER A 386 -4.55 18.11 -35.43
C SER A 386 -5.83 18.62 -36.13
N ASN A 387 -7.00 18.08 -35.74
CA ASN A 387 -8.29 18.46 -36.31
C ASN A 387 -8.72 19.90 -35.93
N THR A 388 -8.38 20.35 -34.71
CA THR A 388 -8.66 21.72 -34.26
C THR A 388 -7.74 22.77 -34.91
N VAL A 389 -6.50 22.42 -35.26
CA VAL A 389 -5.59 23.30 -36.02
C VAL A 389 -6.03 23.47 -37.47
N THR A 390 -6.55 22.42 -38.10
CA THR A 390 -6.99 22.46 -39.51
C THR A 390 -8.22 23.34 -39.74
N THR A 391 -9.10 23.47 -38.74
CA THR A 391 -10.35 24.25 -38.86
C THR A 391 -10.21 25.76 -38.62
N ARG A 392 -9.03 26.25 -38.19
CA ARG A 392 -8.78 27.69 -37.97
C ARG A 392 -8.14 28.42 -39.16
N SER A 393 -7.76 27.72 -40.24
CA SER A 393 -7.15 28.31 -41.44
C SER A 393 -8.15 28.54 -42.60
N SER A 394 -9.24 29.25 -42.34
CA SER A 394 -10.09 29.80 -43.40
C SER A 394 -10.54 31.22 -43.08
N HIS A 395 -9.59 32.16 -43.07
CA HIS A 395 -9.91 33.59 -43.08
C HIS A 395 -10.06 34.10 -44.51
N ARG A 396 -11.34 34.29 -44.87
CA ARG A 396 -11.90 35.39 -45.68
C ARG A 396 -10.91 36.20 -46.52
N THR A 397 -10.88 35.92 -47.82
CA THR A 397 -10.78 36.97 -48.85
C THR A 397 -12.19 37.45 -49.19
N LYS A 398 -12.56 38.65 -48.72
CA LYS A 398 -13.69 39.39 -49.27
C LYS A 398 -13.20 40.06 -50.56
N PRO A 399 -13.88 39.95 -51.71
CA PRO A 399 -13.66 40.86 -52.83
C PRO A 399 -14.32 42.20 -52.50
N ASP A 400 -13.59 43.29 -52.72
CA ASP A 400 -14.11 44.65 -52.61
C ASP A 400 -15.27 44.88 -53.60
N HIS A 401 -16.34 45.47 -53.08
CA HIS A 401 -17.49 45.92 -53.84
C HIS A 401 -17.15 47.29 -54.44
N ASP A 402 -16.87 47.32 -55.74
CA ASP A 402 -16.75 48.57 -56.48
C ASP A 402 -18.17 49.09 -56.79
N HIS A 403 -18.56 50.17 -56.11
CA HIS A 403 -19.78 50.92 -56.43
C HIS A 403 -19.41 52.00 -57.44
N ASN A 404 -19.86 51.82 -58.68
CA ASN A 404 -19.79 52.84 -59.71
C ASN A 404 -21.22 53.26 -60.14
N HIS A 405 -21.60 54.47 -59.73
CA HIS A 405 -22.63 55.34 -60.27
C HIS A 405 -22.07 56.75 -60.04
N ASN A 406 -22.14 57.74 -60.93
CA ASN A 406 -22.67 57.93 -62.27
C ASN A 406 -21.96 59.23 -62.77
N ASP A 407 -21.80 59.43 -64.08
CA ASP A 407 -22.27 60.65 -64.77
C ASP A 407 -21.67 60.84 -66.18
N LEU A 408 -22.60 61.16 -67.09
CA LEU A 408 -22.52 61.71 -68.46
C LEU A 408 -22.20 60.77 -69.64
#